data_AF-A0A1J8R773-F1
#
_entry.id   AF-A0A1J8R773-F1
#
_cell.length_a   1.000
_cell.length_b   1.000
_cell.length_c   1.000
_cell.angle_alpha   90.00
_cell.angle_beta   90.00
_cell.angle_gamma   90.00
#
_symmetry.space_group_name_H-M   'P 1'
#
loop_
_entity.id
_entity.type
_entity.pdbx_description
1 polymer ?
#
loop_
_entity_poly.entity_id
_entity_poly.type
_entity_poly.pdbx_seq_one_letter_code
_entity_poly.pdbx_strand_id
1 'polypeptide(L)'
;MNHCIANFGGDHSNATLFGYNLGAANIIAQLCSNVNLTRPLLSRTIVQSAIVEPNPPDLHSAGWQVPRALAQLLASSVAQLRALDPESLVNVNITFRLLMTVSSLGRGSESFFSLPQGQKNLSKPLLKEV
;
A
#
# COMPACT_ATOMS: atom_id res chain seq x y z
N MET A 1 -0.74 -17.90 1.60
CA MET A 1 0.60 -18.21 2.17
C MET A 1 0.49 -19.05 3.45
N ASN A 2 -0.19 -18.58 4.50
CA ASN A 2 -0.28 -19.27 5.80
C ASN A 2 -0.70 -20.76 5.76
N HIS A 3 -1.55 -21.16 4.81
CA HIS A 3 -2.03 -22.55 4.75
C HIS A 3 -1.14 -23.50 3.93
N CYS A 4 -0.35 -22.98 2.98
CA CYS A 4 0.33 -23.82 1.99
C CYS A 4 1.84 -23.94 2.24
N ILE A 5 2.44 -23.04 3.02
CA ILE A 5 3.89 -22.97 3.18
C ILE A 5 4.47 -24.15 3.97
N ALA A 6 3.67 -24.75 4.86
CA ALA A 6 4.05 -25.97 5.59
C ALA A 6 4.37 -27.14 4.65
N ASN A 7 3.65 -27.26 3.52
CA ASN A 7 3.88 -28.31 2.53
C ASN A 7 5.20 -28.14 1.77
N PHE A 8 5.79 -26.95 1.81
CA PHE A 8 7.10 -26.66 1.24
C PHE A 8 8.23 -26.67 2.30
N GLY A 9 7.94 -27.17 3.52
CA GLY A 9 8.89 -27.20 4.63
C GLY A 9 9.14 -25.85 5.30
N GLY A 10 8.31 -24.84 5.00
CA GLY A 10 8.40 -23.52 5.62
C GLY A 10 7.49 -23.39 6.85
N ASP A 11 7.92 -22.59 7.83
CA ASP A 11 7.13 -22.27 9.01
C ASP A 11 6.30 -20.99 8.78
N HIS A 12 4.98 -21.13 8.81
CA HIS A 12 4.05 -20.01 8.65
C HIS A 12 4.16 -18.98 9.79
N SER A 13 4.62 -19.39 10.97
CA SER A 13 4.75 -18.53 12.16
C SER A 13 6.07 -17.76 12.18
N ASN A 14 6.99 -18.06 11.27
CA ASN A 14 8.32 -17.46 11.19
C ASN A 14 8.56 -16.76 9.83
N ALA A 15 7.49 -16.34 9.16
CA ALA A 15 7.58 -15.62 7.91
C ALA A 15 8.05 -14.17 8.12
N THR A 16 9.04 -13.74 7.33
CA THR A 16 9.49 -12.36 7.25
C THR A 16 9.03 -11.75 5.93
N LEU A 17 8.26 -10.67 5.98
CA LEU A 17 7.84 -9.95 4.78
C LEU A 17 8.83 -8.81 4.48
N PHE A 18 9.40 -8.82 3.28
CA PHE A 18 10.29 -7.77 2.81
C PHE A 18 9.58 -6.91 1.76
N GLY A 19 9.75 -5.59 1.83
CA GLY A 19 9.23 -4.67 0.83
C GLY A 19 10.17 -3.50 0.56
N TYR A 20 10.14 -3.04 -0.69
CA TYR A 20 10.88 -1.89 -1.17
C TYR A 20 9.92 -0.86 -1.82
N ASN A 21 10.21 0.43 -1.68
CA ASN A 21 9.45 1.52 -2.33
C ASN A 21 7.94 1.45 -1.99
N LEU A 22 7.05 1.38 -2.99
CA LEU A 22 5.59 1.24 -2.79
C LEU A 22 5.23 -0.05 -2.05
N GLY A 23 6.01 -1.12 -2.24
CA GLY A 23 5.84 -2.36 -1.49
C GLY A 23 6.13 -2.17 0.00
N ALA A 24 7.14 -1.35 0.34
CA ALA A 24 7.44 -1.00 1.72
C ALA A 24 6.34 -0.13 2.36
N ALA A 25 5.78 0.82 1.59
CA ALA A 25 4.64 1.63 2.03
C ALA A 25 3.38 0.77 2.28
N ASN A 26 3.14 -0.23 1.43
CA ASN A 26 2.03 -1.17 1.62
C ASN A 26 2.21 -2.02 2.89
N ILE A 27 3.44 -2.44 3.22
CA ILE A 27 3.73 -3.11 4.50
C ILE A 27 3.38 -2.21 5.67
N ILE A 28 3.75 -0.94 5.63
CA ILE A 28 3.40 0.03 6.69
C ILE A 28 1.88 0.14 6.84
N ALA A 29 1.15 0.30 5.74
CA ALA A 29 -0.31 0.36 5.76
C ALA A 29 -0.93 -0.92 6.37
N GLN A 30 -0.37 -2.09 6.04
CA GLN A 30 -0.81 -3.36 6.60
C GLN A 30 -0.53 -3.45 8.10
N LEU A 31 0.64 -3.01 8.58
CA LEU A 31 0.99 -2.99 10.00
C LEU A 31 0.07 -2.08 10.81
N CYS A 32 -0.29 -0.93 10.25
CA CYS A 32 -1.21 0.04 10.87
C CYS A 32 -2.69 -0.36 10.76
N SER A 33 -3.01 -1.47 10.08
CA SER A 33 -4.39 -1.85 9.84
C SER A 33 -5.06 -2.49 11.07
N ASN A 34 -6.37 -2.27 11.23
CA ASN A 34 -7.17 -2.93 12.28
C ASN A 34 -7.12 -4.47 12.19
N VAL A 35 -6.94 -5.00 10.98
CA VAL A 35 -6.82 -6.44 10.74
C VAL A 35 -5.54 -6.97 11.38
N ASN A 36 -4.43 -6.24 11.27
CA ASN A 36 -3.18 -6.63 11.92
C ASN A 36 -3.25 -6.53 13.45
N LEU A 37 -4.03 -5.58 13.99
CA LEU A 37 -4.27 -5.47 15.44
C LEU A 37 -5.04 -6.67 16.00
N THR A 38 -6.03 -7.16 15.24
CA THR A 38 -6.90 -8.28 15.68
C THR A 38 -6.31 -9.65 15.36
N ARG A 39 -5.51 -9.74 14.29
CA ARG A 39 -4.86 -10.97 13.85
C ARG A 39 -3.52 -10.63 13.20
N PRO A 40 -2.40 -10.63 13.94
CA PRO A 40 -1.10 -10.37 13.36
C PRO A 40 -0.77 -11.46 12.34
N LEU A 41 -0.70 -11.07 11.07
CA LEU A 41 -0.44 -11.99 9.96
C LEU A 41 1.06 -12.13 9.66
N LEU A 42 1.87 -11.23 10.19
CA LEU A 42 3.30 -11.10 9.90
C LEU A 42 4.09 -11.09 11.20
N SER A 43 5.04 -12.02 11.32
CA SER A 43 5.91 -12.12 12.49
C SER A 43 7.03 -11.09 12.46
N ARG A 44 7.57 -10.83 11.25
CA ARG A 44 8.63 -9.86 11.03
C ARG A 44 8.46 -9.16 9.69
N THR A 45 8.87 -7.91 9.62
CA THR A 45 8.86 -7.12 8.39
C THR A 45 10.16 -6.36 8.20
N ILE A 46 10.58 -6.21 6.95
CA ILE A 46 11.70 -5.36 6.55
C ILE A 46 11.15 -4.34 5.56
N VAL A 47 11.27 -3.07 5.92
CA VAL A 47 10.72 -1.93 5.17
C VAL A 47 11.89 -1.09 4.67
N GLN A 48 12.10 -1.04 3.35
CA GLN A 48 13.22 -0.33 2.75
C GLN A 48 12.74 0.76 1.78
N SER A 49 13.27 1.98 1.96
CA SER A 49 12.99 3.13 1.09
C SER A 49 11.50 3.37 0.82
N ALA A 50 10.66 3.27 1.86
CA ALA A 50 9.23 3.43 1.71
C ALA A 50 8.87 4.84 1.21
N ILE A 51 8.17 4.91 0.08
CA ILE A 51 7.58 6.15 -0.41
C ILE A 51 6.17 6.22 0.17
N VAL A 52 6.06 6.90 1.31
CA VAL A 52 4.80 7.13 1.98
C VAL A 52 4.28 8.50 1.56
N GLU A 53 3.11 8.53 0.93
CA GLU A 53 2.45 9.78 0.57
C GLU A 53 1.93 10.43 1.87
N PRO A 54 2.36 11.68 2.19
CA PRO A 54 2.00 12.33 3.45
C PRO A 54 0.52 12.71 3.53
N ASN A 55 -0.17 12.77 2.39
CA ASN A 55 -1.60 13.02 2.32
C ASN A 55 -2.24 12.07 1.30
N PRO A 56 -2.48 10.80 1.68
CA PRO A 56 -3.17 9.88 0.79
C PRO A 56 -4.58 10.43 0.52
N PRO A 57 -5.08 10.35 -0.73
CA PRO A 57 -6.41 10.86 -1.04
C PRO A 57 -7.45 10.12 -0.19
N ASP A 58 -8.33 10.87 0.47
CA ASP A 58 -9.49 10.28 1.12
C ASP A 58 -10.49 9.74 0.07
N LEU A 59 -11.45 8.92 0.51
CA LEU A 59 -12.45 8.33 -0.40
C LEU A 59 -13.20 9.39 -1.22
N HIS A 60 -13.44 10.55 -0.63
CA HIS A 60 -14.13 11.66 -1.27
C HIS A 60 -13.29 12.28 -2.41
N SER A 61 -12.00 12.48 -2.15
CA SER A 61 -11.01 13.07 -3.06
C SER A 61 -10.55 12.08 -4.13
N ALA A 62 -10.58 10.77 -3.86
CA ALA A 62 -10.37 9.73 -4.85
C ALA A 62 -11.65 9.44 -5.66
N GLY A 63 -12.82 9.81 -5.13
CA GLY A 63 -14.12 9.49 -5.70
C GLY A 63 -14.33 10.01 -7.12
N TRP A 64 -13.75 11.17 -7.47
CA TRP A 64 -13.88 11.74 -8.82
C TRP A 64 -13.06 11.02 -9.90
N GLN A 65 -12.01 10.28 -9.50
CA GLN A 65 -11.17 9.53 -10.44
C GLN A 65 -11.93 8.35 -11.05
N VAL A 66 -12.85 7.75 -10.29
CA VAL A 66 -13.60 6.56 -10.73
C VAL A 66 -14.56 6.89 -11.87
N PRO A 67 -15.44 7.91 -11.81
CA PRO A 67 -16.26 8.34 -12.94
C PRO A 67 -15.43 8.73 -14.17
N ARG A 68 -14.26 9.33 -13.98
CA ARG A 68 -13.35 9.67 -15.09
C ARG A 68 -12.79 8.41 -15.77
N ALA A 69 -12.47 7.37 -15.00
CA ALA A 69 -12.05 6.06 -15.52
C ALA A 69 -13.15 5.39 -16.34
N LEU A 70 -14.34 5.35 -15.74
CA LEU A 70 -15.54 4.79 -16.31
C LEU A 70 -15.91 5.46 -17.64
N ALA A 71 -15.82 6.80 -17.70
CA ALA A 71 -16.07 7.56 -18.91
C ALA A 71 -15.09 7.25 -20.05
N GLN A 72 -13.79 7.08 -19.76
CA GLN A 72 -12.79 6.71 -20.78
C GLN A 72 -13.01 5.30 -21.34
N LEU A 73 -13.53 4.39 -20.50
CA LEU A 73 -13.80 3.00 -20.84
C LEU A 73 -15.22 2.75 -21.37
N LEU A 74 -16.04 3.81 -21.47
CA LEU A 74 -17.47 3.73 -21.81
C LEU A 74 -18.24 2.71 -20.94
N ALA A 75 -17.81 2.54 -19.68
CA ALA A 75 -18.42 1.65 -18.71
C ALA A 75 -19.22 2.47 -17.70
N SER A 76 -20.37 1.98 -17.26
CA SER A 76 -21.17 2.61 -16.21
C SER A 76 -21.30 1.75 -14.95
N SER A 77 -20.73 0.54 -14.98
CA SER A 77 -20.79 -0.41 -13.87
C SER A 77 -19.49 -1.21 -13.71
N VAL A 78 -19.26 -1.72 -12.50
CA VAL A 78 -18.14 -2.64 -12.21
C VAL A 78 -18.26 -3.93 -13.01
N ALA A 79 -19.48 -4.39 -13.30
CA ALA A 79 -19.71 -5.57 -14.13
C ALA A 79 -19.19 -5.37 -15.56
N GLN A 80 -19.44 -4.20 -16.14
CA GLN A 80 -18.91 -3.85 -17.47
C GLN A 80 -17.39 -3.69 -17.43
N LEU A 81 -16.82 -3.06 -16.39
CA LEU A 81 -15.36 -2.98 -16.23
C LEU A 81 -14.69 -4.35 -16.23
N ARG A 82 -15.30 -5.36 -15.58
CA ARG A 82 -14.77 -6.73 -15.54
C ARG A 82 -14.89 -7.48 -16.87
N ALA A 83 -15.79 -7.03 -17.75
CA ALA A 83 -15.99 -7.64 -19.07
C ALA A 83 -15.07 -7.04 -20.15
N LEU A 84 -14.39 -5.92 -19.85
CA LEU A 84 -13.43 -5.31 -20.75
C LEU A 84 -12.12 -6.08 -20.79
N ASP A 85 -11.43 -5.94 -21.93
CA ASP A 85 -10.09 -6.50 -22.11
C ASP A 85 -9.09 -5.83 -21.15
N PRO A 86 -8.22 -6.59 -20.46
CA PRO A 86 -7.27 -6.04 -19.49
C PRO A 86 -6.29 -5.02 -20.09
N GLU A 87 -5.91 -5.14 -21.36
CA GLU A 87 -5.03 -4.16 -22.02
C GLU A 87 -5.73 -2.80 -22.16
N SER A 88 -7.06 -2.81 -22.34
CA SER A 88 -7.86 -1.58 -22.35
C SER A 88 -7.88 -0.92 -20.97
N LEU A 89 -7.88 -1.71 -19.90
CA LEU A 89 -7.88 -1.20 -18.52
C LEU A 89 -6.53 -0.57 -18.13
N VAL A 90 -5.41 -1.15 -18.59
CA VAL A 90 -4.05 -0.64 -18.30
C VAL A 90 -3.79 0.70 -18.99
N ASN A 91 -4.38 0.91 -20.18
CA ASN A 91 -4.20 2.14 -20.96
C ASN A 91 -5.00 3.34 -20.46
N VAL A 92 -5.83 3.17 -19.43
CA VAL A 92 -6.54 4.28 -18.79
C VAL A 92 -5.55 5.15 -18.05
N ASN A 93 -5.47 6.42 -18.44
CA ASN A 93 -4.54 7.39 -17.84
C ASN A 93 -5.06 7.90 -16.48
N ILE A 94 -5.09 6.99 -15.50
CA ILE A 94 -5.52 7.27 -14.14
C ILE A 94 -4.55 6.63 -13.17
N THR A 95 -4.14 7.40 -12.16
CA THR A 95 -3.25 6.88 -11.12
C THR A 95 -4.07 6.10 -10.10
N PHE A 96 -3.89 4.78 -10.08
CA PHE A 96 -4.37 3.94 -8.99
C PHE A 96 -3.45 4.12 -7.78
N ARG A 97 -4.04 4.53 -6.65
CA ARG A 97 -3.33 4.76 -5.38
C ARG A 97 -3.93 3.89 -4.29
N LEU A 98 -3.11 3.55 -3.30
CA LEU A 98 -3.61 2.93 -2.09
C LEU A 98 -4.55 3.91 -1.39
N LEU A 99 -5.81 3.52 -1.22
CA LEU A 99 -6.78 4.27 -0.46
C LEU A 99 -6.84 3.71 0.96
N MET A 100 -6.56 4.56 1.96
CA MET A 100 -6.72 4.20 3.36
C MET A 100 -8.12 4.62 3.81
N THR A 101 -8.98 3.66 4.12
CA THR A 101 -10.30 3.95 4.68
C THR A 101 -10.21 4.03 6.21
N VAL A 102 -11.08 4.83 6.84
CA VAL A 102 -11.17 4.90 8.31
C VAL A 102 -11.43 3.54 8.96
N SER A 103 -12.10 2.62 8.26
CA SER A 103 -12.32 1.24 8.73
C SER A 103 -11.06 0.37 8.67
N SER A 104 -10.16 0.66 7.74
CA SER A 104 -8.89 -0.07 7.60
C SER A 104 -7.86 0.35 8.65
N LEU A 105 -8.01 1.53 9.25
CA LEU A 105 -6.97 2.19 10.03
C LEU A 105 -7.15 2.03 11.55
N GLY A 106 -6.10 1.60 12.25
CA GLY A 106 -6.07 1.58 13.72
C GLY A 106 -5.90 2.95 14.35
N ARG A 107 -6.44 3.14 15.57
CA ARG A 107 -6.19 4.35 16.39
C ARG A 107 -4.67 4.53 16.56
N GLY A 108 -4.15 5.73 16.28
CA GLY A 108 -2.71 6.07 16.46
C GLY A 108 -1.82 5.95 15.21
N SER A 109 -2.38 5.58 14.07
CA SER A 109 -1.68 5.57 12.77
C SER A 109 -1.43 6.97 12.19
N GLU A 110 -2.21 7.98 12.57
CA GLU A 110 -2.03 9.38 12.14
C GLU A 110 -0.67 9.95 12.56
N SER A 111 -0.16 9.53 13.72
CA SER A 111 1.18 9.86 14.21
C SER A 111 2.32 9.18 13.44
N PHE A 112 2.05 8.09 12.69
CA PHE A 112 3.04 7.44 11.82
C PHE A 112 3.20 8.17 10.48
N PHE A 113 2.09 8.70 9.94
CA PHE A 113 2.10 9.46 8.68
C PHE A 113 2.48 10.94 8.89
N SER A 114 2.38 11.43 10.12
CA SER A 114 2.88 12.75 10.53
C SER A 114 4.40 12.72 10.75
N LEU A 115 5.18 12.63 9.67
CA LEU A 115 6.62 12.91 9.75
C LEU A 115 6.84 14.42 9.96
N PRO A 116 7.71 14.85 10.89
CA PRO A 116 8.06 16.26 11.02
C PRO A 116 8.69 16.75 9.70
N GLN A 117 8.23 17.92 9.22
CA GLN A 117 8.69 18.66 8.04
C GLN A 117 10.14 19.19 8.21
N GLY A 118 11.08 18.33 8.60
CA GLY A 118 12.40 18.70 9.07
C GLY A 118 13.52 17.81 8.56
N GLN A 119 13.49 17.38 7.28
CA GLN A 119 14.71 16.95 6.57
C GLN A 119 14.76 17.57 5.17
N LYS A 120 14.81 18.90 5.13
CA LYS A 120 15.52 19.61 4.06
C LYS A 120 16.97 19.74 4.52
N ASN A 121 17.91 19.19 3.74
CA ASN A 121 19.37 19.15 3.95
C ASN A 121 19.91 17.94 4.73
N LEU A 122 20.08 16.82 4.02
CA LEU A 122 21.25 15.95 4.25
C LEU A 122 22.01 15.74 2.95
N SER A 123 22.67 16.80 2.50
CA SER A 123 23.89 16.67 1.71
C SER A 123 25.00 16.26 2.67
N LYS A 124 25.31 14.96 2.78
CA LYS A 124 26.64 14.44 3.14
C LYS A 124 26.69 12.93 2.92
N PRO A 125 27.65 12.41 2.14
CA PRO A 125 27.81 10.99 1.92
C PRO A 125 28.52 10.36 3.12
N LEU A 126 27.96 9.30 3.69
CA LEU A 126 28.68 8.41 4.60
C LEU A 126 29.06 7.14 3.84
N LEU A 127 30.13 7.27 3.04
CA LEU A 127 31.09 6.20 2.85
C LEU A 127 32.08 6.28 4.01
N LYS A 128 32.17 5.21 4.81
CA LYS A 128 33.45 4.63 5.23
C LYS A 128 33.23 3.25 5.83
N GLU A 129 33.90 2.29 5.20
CA GLU A 129 34.36 0.99 5.70
C GLU A 129 35.01 1.14 7.10
N VAL A 130 35.12 0.14 7.98
CA VAL A 130 35.62 -1.24 7.87
C VAL A 130 35.01 -2.05 9.02
#